data_AF-A0A7C5FDL5-F1
#
_entry.id   AF-A0A7C5FDL5-F1
#
_cell.length_a   1.000
_cell.length_b   1.000
_cell.length_c   1.000
_cell.angle_alpha   90.00
_cell.angle_beta   90.00
_cell.angle_gamma   90.00
#
_symmetry.space_group_name_H-M   'P 1'
#
loop_
_entity.id
_entity.type
_entity.pdbx_description
1 polymer ?
#
loop_
_entity_poly.entity_id
_entity_poly.type
_entity_poly.pdbx_seq_one_letter_code
_entity_poly.pdbx_strand_id
1 'polypeptide(L)'
;IKTGKDLDKLKFEQNVAEYQNKLAAYMGKLPPDLSIIIRARGKHFLETFVEDPQTQLPGTAMPRVGVTKEGYEKVEAYLEEIGDPSKPKREAVGPWVIGFFFIFTILAYLWYKSQWKGLK
;
A
#
# COMPACT_ATOMS: atom_id res chain seq x y z
N ILE A 1 -27.24 5.64 -34.71
CA ILE A 1 -26.41 4.64 -34.01
C ILE A 1 -26.24 5.13 -32.59
N LYS A 2 -26.82 4.46 -31.58
CA LYS A 2 -26.59 4.85 -30.18
C LYS A 2 -25.17 4.39 -29.82
N THR A 3 -24.23 5.32 -29.86
CA THR A 3 -22.86 5.08 -29.41
C THR A 3 -22.94 4.62 -27.95
N GLY A 4 -22.56 3.39 -27.64
CA GLY A 4 -22.56 2.84 -26.27
C GLY A 4 -21.51 3.48 -25.34
N LYS A 5 -21.16 4.73 -25.60
CA LYS A 5 -20.21 5.53 -24.83
C LYS A 5 -20.99 6.34 -23.80
N ASP A 6 -20.63 6.14 -22.54
CA ASP A 6 -21.11 6.95 -21.42
C ASP A 6 -20.50 8.36 -21.52
N LEU A 7 -21.34 9.33 -21.88
CA LEU A 7 -20.93 10.72 -22.09
C LEU A 7 -20.47 11.38 -20.79
N ASP A 8 -21.03 10.98 -19.65
CA ASP A 8 -20.71 11.57 -18.35
C ASP A 8 -19.35 11.08 -17.86
N LYS A 9 -19.05 9.79 -18.08
CA LYS A 9 -17.71 9.24 -17.85
C LYS A 9 -16.64 9.96 -18.69
N LEU A 10 -16.91 10.20 -19.98
CA LEU A 10 -15.98 10.90 -20.86
C LEU A 10 -15.72 12.35 -20.41
N LYS A 11 -16.77 13.07 -20.00
CA LYS A 11 -16.64 14.42 -19.44
C LYS A 11 -15.81 14.40 -18.15
N PHE A 12 -16.02 13.42 -17.28
CA PHE A 12 -15.24 13.26 -16.06
C PHE A 12 -13.75 13.03 -16.37
N GLU A 13 -13.43 12.11 -17.29
CA GLU A 13 -12.05 11.85 -17.71
C GLU A 13 -11.37 13.09 -18.31
N GLN A 14 -12.11 13.87 -19.12
CA GLN A 14 -11.61 15.15 -19.65
C GLN A 14 -11.28 16.15 -18.54
N ASN A 15 -12.18 16.32 -17.57
CA ASN A 15 -11.96 17.23 -16.44
C ASN A 15 -10.75 16.82 -15.58
N VAL A 16 -10.59 15.51 -15.34
CA VAL A 16 -9.43 14.97 -14.61
C VAL A 16 -8.14 15.24 -15.37
N ALA A 17 -8.12 15.00 -16.68
CA ALA A 17 -6.94 15.25 -17.51
C ALA A 17 -6.57 16.75 -17.54
N GLU A 18 -7.56 17.65 -17.65
CA GLU A 18 -7.33 19.09 -17.61
C GLU A 18 -6.75 19.53 -16.25
N TYR A 19 -7.30 19.01 -15.16
CA TYR A 19 -6.80 19.27 -13.81
C TYR A 19 -5.36 18.78 -13.62
N GLN A 20 -5.05 17.56 -14.07
CA GLN A 20 -3.71 16.97 -14.01
C GLN A 20 -2.69 17.81 -14.81
N ASN A 21 -3.07 18.30 -15.99
CA ASN A 21 -2.20 19.18 -16.79
C ASN A 21 -1.93 20.51 -16.09
N LYS A 22 -2.95 21.14 -15.50
CA LYS A 22 -2.78 22.38 -14.71
C LYS A 22 -1.88 22.17 -13.50
N LEU A 23 -2.06 21.06 -12.77
CA LEU A 23 -1.21 20.68 -11.65
C LEU A 23 0.23 20.44 -12.07
N ALA A 24 0.46 19.71 -13.16
CA ALA A 24 1.80 19.43 -13.67
C ALA A 24 2.50 20.72 -14.11
N ALA A 25 1.76 21.67 -14.71
CA ALA A 25 2.29 23.00 -15.03
C ALA A 25 2.66 23.80 -13.77
N TYR A 26 1.89 23.68 -12.69
CA TYR A 26 2.15 24.38 -11.42
C TYR A 26 3.31 23.77 -10.62
N MET A 27 3.32 22.44 -10.44
CA MET A 27 4.32 21.73 -9.63
C MET A 27 5.51 21.21 -10.43
N GLY A 28 5.55 21.43 -11.74
CA GLY A 28 6.58 20.88 -12.65
C GLY A 28 6.46 19.39 -12.94
N LYS A 29 5.81 18.61 -12.05
CA LYS A 29 5.51 17.18 -12.23
C LYS A 29 4.16 16.83 -11.61
N LEU A 30 3.49 15.82 -12.18
CA LEU A 30 2.26 15.30 -11.60
C LEU A 30 2.56 14.53 -10.31
N PRO A 31 1.85 14.81 -9.19
CA PRO A 31 2.04 14.05 -7.96
C PRO A 31 1.55 12.60 -8.14
N PRO A 32 2.19 11.63 -7.47
CA PRO A 32 1.75 10.24 -7.52
C PRO A 32 0.44 10.02 -6.77
N ASP A 33 -0.28 8.96 -7.13
CA ASP A 33 -1.43 8.48 -6.36
C ASP A 33 -0.98 7.89 -5.01
N LEU A 34 -1.76 8.15 -3.97
CA LEU A 34 -1.43 7.78 -2.60
C LEU A 34 -2.16 6.53 -2.12
N SER A 35 -3.05 5.95 -2.93
CA SER A 35 -3.92 4.85 -2.49
C SER A 35 -3.15 3.60 -2.07
N ILE A 36 -1.94 3.37 -2.58
CA ILE A 36 -1.10 2.20 -2.26
C ILE A 36 0.31 2.63 -1.79
N ILE A 37 0.55 3.94 -1.61
CA ILE A 37 1.91 4.45 -1.42
C ILE A 37 2.58 3.95 -0.13
N ILE A 38 1.80 3.77 0.94
CA ILE A 38 2.29 3.26 2.22
C ILE A 38 2.84 1.83 2.10
N ARG A 39 2.24 1.02 1.23
CA ARG A 39 2.70 -0.35 0.95
C ARG A 39 3.87 -0.35 -0.02
N ALA A 40 3.87 0.56 -0.99
CA ALA A 40 4.92 0.64 -2.01
C ALA A 40 6.25 1.18 -1.45
N ARG A 41 6.22 2.09 -0.47
CA ARG A 41 7.41 2.76 0.06
C ARG A 41 7.71 2.45 1.53
N GLY A 42 6.71 2.01 2.29
CA GLY A 42 6.85 1.72 3.71
C GLY A 42 6.68 2.96 4.61
N LYS A 43 6.33 2.71 5.88
CA LYS A 43 6.06 3.74 6.90
C LYS A 43 7.23 4.70 7.12
N HIS A 44 8.42 4.16 7.35
CA HIS A 44 9.60 4.98 7.67
C HIS A 44 10.04 5.89 6.52
N PHE A 45 9.91 5.41 5.27
CA PHE A 45 10.15 6.24 4.10
C PHE A 45 9.19 7.43 4.09
N LEU A 46 7.90 7.20 4.28
CA LEU A 46 6.90 8.27 4.26
C LEU A 46 7.09 9.28 5.40
N GLU A 47 7.47 8.81 6.58
CA GLU A 47 7.71 9.67 7.75
C GLU A 47 8.81 10.69 7.47
N THR A 48 9.97 10.19 7.03
CA THR A 48 11.12 11.05 6.69
C THR A 48 10.86 11.88 5.42
N PHE A 49 10.12 11.33 4.45
CA PHE A 49 9.80 12.01 3.20
C PHE A 49 8.83 13.17 3.38
N VAL A 50 7.86 13.06 4.30
CA VAL A 50 6.93 14.15 4.62
C VAL A 50 7.64 15.29 5.34
N GLU A 51 8.63 14.96 6.18
CA GLU A 51 9.42 15.94 6.91
C GLU A 51 10.42 16.67 6.01
N ASP A 52 11.21 15.94 5.23
CA ASP A 52 12.13 16.52 4.24
C ASP A 52 12.21 15.63 2.98
N PRO A 53 11.43 15.99 1.94
CA PRO A 53 11.43 15.23 0.68
C PRO A 53 12.79 15.17 -0.01
N GLN A 54 13.65 16.18 0.19
CA GLN A 54 14.94 16.28 -0.50
C GLN A 54 15.95 15.25 0.03
N THR A 55 15.79 14.79 1.29
CA THR A 55 16.65 13.75 1.87
C THR A 55 16.50 12.41 1.15
N GLN A 56 15.26 12.05 0.83
CA GLN A 56 14.94 10.78 0.17
C GLN A 56 15.01 10.89 -1.36
N LEU A 57 14.59 12.02 -1.93
CA LEU A 57 14.54 12.26 -3.38
C LEU A 57 15.06 13.67 -3.71
N PRO A 58 16.37 13.82 -3.95
CA PRO A 58 16.97 15.11 -4.32
C PRO A 58 16.37 15.66 -5.61
N GLY A 59 16.02 16.96 -5.62
CA GLY A 59 15.43 17.61 -6.79
C GLY A 59 13.97 17.21 -7.04
N THR A 60 13.31 16.59 -6.06
CA THR A 60 11.86 16.41 -6.11
C THR A 60 11.14 17.75 -6.05
N ALA A 61 10.05 17.87 -6.79
CA ALA A 61 9.20 19.06 -6.77
C ALA A 61 8.35 19.17 -5.50
N MET A 62 8.29 18.09 -4.70
CA MET A 62 7.51 18.07 -3.47
C MET A 62 8.16 18.97 -2.40
N PRO A 63 7.46 20.01 -1.92
CA PRO A 63 7.93 20.81 -0.80
C PRO A 63 7.71 20.07 0.52
N ARG A 64 8.37 20.55 1.59
CA ARG A 64 8.07 20.10 2.95
C ARG A 64 6.59 20.33 3.26
N VAL A 65 5.90 19.28 3.69
CA VAL A 65 4.43 19.32 3.89
C VAL A 65 4.05 20.13 5.14
N GLY A 66 4.95 20.19 6.13
CA GLY A 66 4.75 21.05 7.31
C GLY A 66 3.70 20.54 8.31
N VAL A 67 3.39 19.24 8.32
CA VAL A 67 2.49 18.64 9.30
C VAL A 67 3.15 18.52 10.67
N THR A 68 2.37 18.65 11.74
CA THR A 68 2.80 18.27 13.09
C THR A 68 2.89 16.75 13.18
N LYS A 69 3.59 16.23 14.20
CA LYS A 69 3.67 14.79 14.45
C LYS A 69 2.29 14.14 14.56
N GLU A 70 1.38 14.75 15.33
CA GLU A 70 0.00 14.27 15.47
C GLU A 70 -0.77 14.31 14.14
N GLY A 71 -0.51 15.32 13.30
CA GLY A 71 -1.09 15.42 11.97
C GLY A 71 -0.59 14.30 11.05
N TYR A 72 0.72 14.01 11.11
CA TYR A 72 1.31 12.91 10.36
C TYR A 72 0.72 11.56 10.77
N GLU A 73 0.58 11.28 12.07
CA GLU A 73 0.01 10.02 12.56
C GLU A 73 -1.41 9.78 12.04
N LYS A 74 -2.23 10.83 11.94
CA LYS A 74 -3.58 10.75 11.34
C LYS A 74 -3.54 10.46 9.85
N VAL A 75 -2.65 11.14 9.13
CA VAL A 75 -2.44 10.89 7.69
C VAL A 75 -1.96 9.47 7.47
N GLU A 76 -1.02 9.00 8.29
CA GLU A 76 -0.46 7.67 8.21
C GLU A 76 -1.52 6.59 8.47
N ALA A 77 -2.34 6.76 9.50
CA ALA A 77 -3.44 5.85 9.80
C ALA A 77 -4.44 5.76 8.64
N TYR A 78 -4.78 6.90 8.03
CA TYR A 78 -5.65 6.94 6.86
C TYR A 78 -5.01 6.25 5.64
N LEU A 79 -3.73 6.51 5.37
CA LEU A 79 -2.99 5.85 4.29
C LEU A 79 -2.89 4.34 4.50
N GLU A 80 -2.75 3.88 5.75
CA GLU A 80 -2.74 2.47 6.10
C GLU A 80 -4.10 1.80 5.84
N GLU A 81 -5.19 2.47 6.22
CA GLU A 81 -6.56 1.99 6.01
C GLU A 81 -6.87 1.82 4.51
N ILE A 82 -6.59 2.84 3.69
CA ILE A 82 -6.87 2.78 2.25
C ILE A 82 -5.88 1.89 1.49
N GLY A 83 -4.64 1.77 1.99
CA GLY A 83 -3.57 0.99 1.38
C GLY A 83 -3.70 -0.52 1.60
N ASP A 84 -4.40 -0.93 2.65
CA ASP A 84 -4.67 -2.34 2.92
C ASP A 84 -6.02 -2.58 3.61
N PRO A 85 -7.14 -2.51 2.86
CA PRO A 85 -8.47 -2.75 3.41
C PRO A 85 -8.66 -4.19 3.94
N SER A 86 -7.76 -5.11 3.57
CA SER A 86 -7.81 -6.51 3.99
C SER A 86 -6.99 -6.81 5.25
N LYS A 87 -6.24 -5.82 5.76
CA LYS A 87 -5.34 -5.97 6.92
C LYS A 87 -6.03 -6.61 8.14
N PRO A 88 -7.23 -6.18 8.59
CA PRO A 88 -7.86 -6.76 9.77
C PRO A 88 -8.20 -8.25 9.60
N LYS A 89 -8.59 -8.65 8.39
CA LYS A 89 -8.91 -10.06 8.08
C LYS A 89 -7.65 -10.93 8.11
N ARG A 90 -6.53 -10.42 7.60
CA ARG A 90 -5.25 -11.15 7.59
C ARG A 90 -4.69 -11.32 8.99
N GLU A 91 -4.75 -10.29 9.83
CA GLU A 91 -4.28 -10.34 11.20
C GLU A 91 -5.10 -11.29 12.07
N ALA A 92 -6.42 -11.38 11.83
CA ALA A 92 -7.28 -12.34 12.53
C ALA A 92 -7.00 -13.80 12.14
N VAL A 93 -6.72 -14.08 10.87
CA VAL A 93 -6.56 -15.44 10.34
C VAL A 93 -5.11 -15.96 10.46
N GLY A 94 -4.12 -15.06 10.39
CA GLY A 94 -2.70 -15.41 10.37
C GLY A 94 -2.23 -16.34 11.51
N PRO A 95 -2.52 -16.02 12.79
CA PRO A 95 -2.10 -16.85 13.92
C PRO A 95 -2.68 -18.27 13.87
N TRP A 96 -3.93 -18.41 13.44
CA TRP A 96 -4.59 -19.71 13.30
C TRP A 96 -3.93 -20.59 12.23
N VAL A 97 -3.59 -19.99 11.09
CA VAL A 97 -2.90 -20.69 10.00
C VAL A 97 -1.51 -21.13 10.43
N ILE A 98 -0.74 -20.27 11.10
CA ILE A 98 0.59 -20.60 11.62
C ILE A 98 0.50 -21.74 12.65
N GLY A 99 -0.47 -21.68 13.57
CA GLY A 99 -0.72 -22.75 14.55
C GLY A 99 -1.04 -24.08 13.90
N PHE A 100 -1.91 -24.09 12.88
CA PHE A 100 -2.23 -25.29 12.11
C PHE A 100 -0.98 -25.90 11.46
N PHE A 101 -0.19 -25.10 10.75
CA PHE A 101 1.03 -25.59 10.08
C PHE A 101 2.08 -26.10 11.07
N PHE A 102 2.22 -25.47 12.24
CA PHE A 102 3.14 -25.94 13.27
C PHE A 102 2.77 -27.35 13.76
N ILE A 103 1.50 -27.56 14.11
CA ILE A 103 0.99 -28.88 14.56
C ILE A 103 1.11 -29.90 13.43
N PHE A 104 0.68 -29.54 12.22
CA PHE A 104 0.75 -30.42 11.06
C PHE A 104 2.20 -30.85 10.75
N THR A 105 3.17 -29.93 10.88
CA THR A 105 4.59 -30.23 10.70
C THR A 105 5.10 -31.26 11.70
N ILE A 106 4.68 -31.17 12.97
CA ILE A 106 5.02 -32.17 14.00
C ILE A 106 4.43 -33.53 13.64
N LEU A 107 3.14 -33.58 13.28
CA LEU A 107 2.46 -34.82 12.91
C LEU A 107 3.10 -35.46 11.67
N ALA A 108 3.40 -34.66 10.65
CA ALA A 108 4.06 -35.11 9.43
C ALA A 108 5.46 -35.67 9.73
N TYR A 109 6.23 -35.02 10.61
CA TYR A 109 7.54 -35.50 11.04
C TYR A 109 7.46 -36.83 11.79
N LEU A 110 6.52 -36.96 12.73
CA LEU A 110 6.30 -38.20 13.47
C LEU A 110 5.84 -39.34 12.54
N TRP A 111 4.95 -39.04 11.59
CA TRP A 111 4.48 -40.01 10.60
C TRP A 111 5.62 -40.46 9.67
N TYR A 112 6.42 -39.52 9.15
CA TYR A 112 7.62 -39.84 8.37
C TYR A 112 8.56 -40.76 9.15
N LYS A 113 8.86 -40.43 10.40
CA LYS A 113 9.70 -41.27 11.27
C LYS A 113 9.09 -42.66 11.46
N SER A 114 7.77 -42.79 11.52
CA SER A 114 7.08 -44.08 11.68
C SER A 114 7.16 -44.97 10.45
N GLN A 115 6.98 -44.41 9.25
CA GLN A 115 7.02 -45.19 7.99
C GLN A 115 8.42 -45.71 7.68
N TRP A 116 9.45 -44.96 8.04
CA TRP A 116 10.84 -45.28 7.70
C TRP A 116 11.56 -46.13 8.76
N LYS A 117 10.86 -46.62 9.78
CA LYS A 117 11.44 -47.47 10.83
C LYS A 117 12.01 -48.80 10.30
N GLY A 118 11.51 -49.30 9.17
CA GLY A 118 11.93 -50.59 8.60
C GLY A 118 13.02 -50.51 7.53
N LEU A 119 13.50 -49.31 7.18
CA LEU A 119 14.50 -49.08 6.13
C LEU A 119 15.86 -48.65 6.68
N LYS A 120 16.05 -48.70 8.00
CA LYS A 120 17.26 -48.24 8.69
C LYS A 120 17.76 -49.27 9.68
#